data_AF-A0A2N8NJF9-F1
#
_entry.id   AF-A0A2N8NJF9-F1
#
_cell.length_a   1.000
_cell.length_b   1.000
_cell.length_c   1.000
_cell.angle_alpha   90.00
_cell.angle_beta   90.00
_cell.angle_gamma   90.00
#
_symmetry.space_group_name_H-M   'P 1'
#
loop_
_entity.id
_entity.type
_entity.pdbx_description
1 polymer ?
#
loop_
_entity_poly.entity_id
_entity_poly.type
_entity_poly.pdbx_seq_one_letter_code
_entity_poly.pdbx_strand_id
1 'polypeptide(L)'
;MMKAKYHLSIFLIALFAGLMGFVTDVGAKKTSTYSIRIGGVQVTSKNASNITGPHITGKVSFDINTRTLTLNNATIDGGDISSIFYYYPGNGKMNPPDGIIIRLQGNNTLKSRVEEAIYANASLRITGGGSLTIESGNMAISVGYRHKNDLNLTIDGCTLTANRGIYVKGSLQINNSNVHVKCPNDSHLFNALNINLSGCKIVRPVRGKIKCYNGTRYTVVTESGQLCGEIRISTGSDPEQPAKFTLTPSELNVDANYHHQTVELSCDEQFEVTRLDNLDWAIIVSNKPGMHYSQTHRIVIHKNTGAERTGTITFKTTEGEATLHVTQEAKSTAPPTLTLTPTTLTFAASGGASQSVAVKSSVEGWGVKLKDRTQDWLTVTPDAAAKTVTVTVKPNTGTKKRSAEVEVVSDAGLTRSF
;
A
#
# COMPACT_ATOMS: atom_id res chain seq x y z
N MET A 1 79.01 -76.35 4.55
CA MET A 1 79.78 -75.57 5.55
C MET A 1 78.90 -74.47 6.10
N MET A 2 78.71 -74.44 7.42
CA MET A 2 77.89 -73.49 8.18
C MET A 2 78.57 -72.12 8.35
N LYS A 3 77.75 -71.06 8.46
CA LYS A 3 77.69 -70.01 9.54
C LYS A 3 76.83 -68.85 8.99
N ALA A 4 75.64 -68.54 9.53
CA ALA A 4 75.35 -67.77 10.77
C ALA A 4 76.00 -66.37 10.80
N LYS A 5 75.43 -65.26 11.28
CA LYS A 5 74.10 -64.75 11.70
C LYS A 5 74.34 -63.23 12.00
N TYR A 6 73.36 -62.38 11.67
CA TYR A 6 72.95 -61.05 12.22
C TYR A 6 73.89 -59.98 12.84
N HIS A 7 73.44 -58.72 12.59
CA HIS A 7 73.45 -57.47 13.40
C HIS A 7 74.15 -56.30 12.69
N LEU A 8 73.79 -55.01 12.74
CA LEU A 8 72.65 -54.19 13.20
C LEU A 8 73.00 -52.73 12.78
N SER A 9 71.99 -51.89 12.51
CA SER A 9 71.97 -50.42 12.62
C SER A 9 72.38 -49.44 11.50
N ILE A 10 71.35 -48.74 10.98
CA ILE A 10 71.11 -47.27 10.95
C ILE A 10 72.21 -46.34 10.36
N PHE A 11 71.94 -45.67 9.23
CA PHE A 11 71.72 -44.20 9.11
C PHE A 11 71.55 -43.72 7.65
N LEU A 12 70.41 -43.09 7.40
CA LEU A 12 70.07 -41.95 6.53
C LEU A 12 71.14 -41.36 5.55
N ILE A 13 70.76 -41.20 4.27
CA ILE A 13 70.75 -39.95 3.44
C ILE A 13 71.06 -40.23 1.95
N ALA A 14 69.99 -40.06 1.16
CA ALA A 14 69.85 -39.45 -0.16
C ALA A 14 70.81 -39.83 -1.32
N LEU A 15 70.21 -40.15 -2.48
CA LEU A 15 69.94 -39.18 -3.56
C LEU A 15 70.06 -39.88 -4.94
N PHE A 16 69.03 -39.67 -5.77
CA PHE A 16 68.93 -40.01 -7.20
C PHE A 16 68.92 -41.49 -7.63
N ALA A 17 67.71 -42.03 -7.80
CA ALA A 17 67.41 -42.93 -8.91
C ALA A 17 65.91 -42.87 -9.27
N GLY A 18 65.61 -42.80 -10.57
CA GLY A 18 64.36 -43.33 -11.11
C GLY A 18 63.24 -42.35 -11.41
N LEU A 19 63.52 -41.42 -12.32
CA LEU A 19 62.53 -40.71 -13.14
C LEU A 19 61.67 -41.72 -13.92
N MET A 20 60.54 -42.16 -13.35
CA MET A 20 59.40 -42.71 -14.11
C MET A 20 58.25 -41.74 -13.98
N GLY A 21 58.08 -40.92 -15.01
CA GLY A 21 56.95 -40.02 -15.15
C GLY A 21 55.66 -40.81 -15.30
N PHE A 22 54.96 -41.04 -14.19
CA PHE A 22 53.51 -41.04 -14.24
C PHE A 22 53.07 -39.58 -14.37
N VAL A 23 52.98 -39.12 -15.62
CA VAL A 23 52.13 -37.99 -15.92
C VAL A 23 50.71 -38.50 -15.73
N THR A 24 50.19 -38.44 -14.49
CA THR A 24 48.74 -38.35 -14.34
C THR A 24 48.39 -37.00 -14.93
N ASP A 25 48.02 -36.99 -16.21
CA ASP A 25 47.26 -35.89 -16.78
C ASP A 25 45.92 -35.87 -16.04
N VAL A 26 45.93 -35.33 -14.82
CA VAL A 26 44.74 -34.78 -14.18
C VAL A 26 44.47 -33.51 -14.96
N GLY A 27 43.99 -33.68 -16.19
CA GLY A 27 43.55 -32.57 -17.02
C GLY A 27 42.57 -31.77 -16.18
N ALA A 28 42.97 -30.57 -15.77
CA ALA A 28 42.14 -29.72 -14.94
C ALA A 28 40.79 -29.58 -15.63
N LYS A 29 39.75 -30.20 -15.06
CA LYS A 29 38.41 -30.23 -15.66
C LYS A 29 38.00 -28.78 -15.90
N LYS A 30 37.93 -28.39 -17.18
CA LYS A 30 37.73 -26.99 -17.58
C LYS A 30 36.49 -26.47 -16.87
N THR A 31 36.67 -25.43 -16.06
CA THR A 31 35.57 -24.83 -15.31
C THR A 31 34.62 -24.19 -16.31
N SER A 32 33.40 -24.72 -16.38
CA SER A 32 32.37 -24.18 -17.25
C SER A 32 31.62 -23.08 -16.52
N THR A 33 31.55 -21.90 -17.11
CA THR A 33 30.73 -20.81 -16.60
C THR A 33 29.32 -20.94 -17.18
N TYR A 34 28.32 -20.78 -16.31
CA TYR A 34 26.92 -20.79 -16.71
C TYR A 34 26.40 -19.37 -16.83
N SER A 35 25.39 -19.16 -17.65
CA SER A 35 24.79 -17.86 -17.96
C SER A 35 23.88 -17.35 -16.84
N ILE A 36 24.17 -17.69 -15.59
CA ILE A 36 23.36 -17.39 -14.43
C ILE A 36 24.21 -16.83 -13.30
N ARG A 37 23.71 -15.75 -12.67
CA ARG A 37 24.22 -15.21 -11.41
C ARG A 37 23.13 -15.26 -10.36
N ILE A 38 23.51 -15.61 -9.13
CA ILE A 38 22.61 -15.68 -7.98
C ILE A 38 23.18 -14.80 -6.88
N GLY A 39 22.46 -13.77 -6.44
CA GLY A 39 22.93 -12.83 -5.41
C GLY A 39 24.31 -12.25 -5.75
N GLY A 40 24.56 -11.96 -7.02
CA GLY A 40 25.87 -11.51 -7.55
C GLY A 40 26.93 -12.61 -7.76
N VAL A 41 26.72 -13.82 -7.26
CA VAL A 41 27.65 -14.94 -7.42
C VAL A 41 27.52 -15.56 -8.81
N GLN A 42 28.62 -15.57 -9.57
CA GLN A 42 28.71 -16.25 -10.85
C GLN A 42 28.66 -17.78 -10.66
N VAL A 43 27.69 -18.44 -11.31
CA VAL A 43 27.58 -19.90 -11.23
C VAL A 43 28.51 -20.55 -12.26
N THR A 44 29.20 -21.58 -11.82
CA THR A 44 30.14 -22.39 -12.58
C THR A 44 30.02 -23.86 -12.22
N SER A 45 30.59 -24.76 -13.02
CA SER A 45 30.64 -26.19 -12.70
C SER A 45 31.31 -26.53 -11.37
N LYS A 46 32.07 -25.61 -10.75
CA LYS A 46 32.72 -25.80 -9.45
C LYS A 46 31.81 -25.53 -8.25
N ASN A 47 30.91 -24.56 -8.34
CA ASN A 47 30.03 -24.16 -7.24
C ASN A 47 28.56 -24.53 -7.46
N ALA A 48 28.20 -25.05 -8.64
CA ALA A 48 26.80 -25.30 -8.98
C ALA A 48 26.09 -26.28 -8.03
N SER A 49 26.77 -27.26 -7.44
CA SER A 49 26.15 -28.16 -6.46
C SER A 49 25.80 -27.49 -5.13
N ASN A 50 26.43 -26.36 -4.80
CA ASN A 50 26.20 -25.60 -3.58
C ASN A 50 26.63 -24.13 -3.77
N ILE A 51 25.69 -23.29 -4.17
CA ILE A 51 25.92 -21.87 -4.45
C ILE A 51 25.78 -21.10 -3.14
N THR A 52 26.88 -20.53 -2.67
CA THR A 52 26.95 -19.75 -1.43
C THR A 52 27.49 -18.35 -1.71
N GLY A 53 27.07 -17.38 -0.90
CA GLY A 53 27.53 -15.99 -0.99
C GLY A 53 27.08 -15.19 0.22
N PRO A 54 27.61 -13.97 0.43
CA PRO A 54 27.29 -13.13 1.59
C PRO A 54 25.81 -12.74 1.68
N HIS A 55 25.09 -12.78 0.57
CA HIS A 55 23.67 -12.43 0.46
C HIS A 55 22.77 -13.63 0.15
N ILE A 56 23.27 -14.84 0.39
CA ILE A 56 22.56 -16.10 0.12
C ILE A 56 22.47 -16.90 1.42
N THR A 57 21.26 -17.19 1.86
CA THR A 57 20.98 -18.14 2.95
C THR A 57 20.15 -19.31 2.41
N GLY A 58 20.05 -20.37 3.20
CA GLY A 58 19.40 -21.63 2.79
C GLY A 58 20.23 -22.42 1.79
N LYS A 59 19.59 -23.35 1.08
CA LYS A 59 20.27 -24.23 0.11
C LYS A 59 19.92 -23.81 -1.31
N VAL A 60 20.95 -23.49 -2.09
CA VAL A 60 20.83 -23.12 -3.50
C VAL A 60 21.77 -23.98 -4.33
N SER A 61 21.26 -24.60 -5.39
CA SER A 61 22.06 -25.41 -6.31
C SER A 61 21.53 -25.31 -7.73
N PHE A 62 22.39 -25.56 -8.71
CA PHE A 62 22.07 -25.58 -10.13
C PHE A 62 22.57 -26.88 -10.76
N ASP A 63 21.67 -27.64 -11.35
CA ASP A 63 22.01 -28.80 -12.17
C ASP A 63 21.93 -28.42 -13.65
N ILE A 64 23.08 -28.46 -14.34
CA ILE A 64 23.16 -28.13 -15.76
C ILE A 64 22.47 -29.17 -16.65
N ASN A 65 22.46 -30.45 -16.26
CA ASN A 65 21.91 -31.53 -17.07
C ASN A 65 20.39 -31.43 -17.14
N THR A 66 19.75 -31.08 -16.02
CA THR A 66 18.30 -30.86 -15.96
C THR A 66 17.92 -29.39 -16.17
N ARG A 67 18.91 -28.48 -16.21
CA ARG A 67 18.74 -27.02 -16.26
C ARG A 67 17.95 -26.48 -15.07
N THR A 68 18.14 -27.07 -13.89
CA THR A 68 17.31 -26.79 -12.70
C THR A 68 18.09 -26.02 -11.64
N LEU A 69 17.70 -24.78 -11.38
CA LEU A 69 18.03 -24.03 -10.16
C LEU A 69 17.09 -24.49 -9.05
N THR A 70 17.62 -25.09 -7.99
CA THR A 70 16.84 -25.49 -6.81
C THR A 70 17.03 -24.45 -5.72
N LEU A 71 15.91 -23.94 -5.21
CA LEU A 71 15.85 -23.06 -4.03
C LEU A 71 15.19 -23.85 -2.91
N ASN A 72 15.87 -24.03 -1.78
CA ASN A 72 15.32 -24.74 -0.62
C ASN A 72 15.52 -23.92 0.65
N ASN A 73 14.42 -23.35 1.13
CA ASN A 73 14.40 -22.40 2.24
C ASN A 73 15.43 -21.27 2.06
N ALA A 74 15.57 -20.80 0.83
CA ALA A 74 16.62 -19.87 0.44
C ALA A 74 16.16 -18.42 0.51
N THR A 75 17.00 -17.54 1.06
CA THR A 75 16.86 -16.09 0.86
C THR A 75 18.02 -15.59 0.02
N ILE A 76 17.73 -14.89 -1.08
CA ILE A 76 18.74 -14.30 -1.95
C ILE A 76 18.46 -12.80 -2.04
N ASP A 77 19.39 -12.00 -1.53
CA ASP A 77 19.35 -10.55 -1.66
C ASP A 77 20.31 -10.11 -2.78
N GLY A 78 19.75 -9.53 -3.84
CA GLY A 78 20.48 -8.99 -4.98
C GLY A 78 21.03 -7.60 -4.72
N GLY A 79 20.65 -6.92 -3.64
CA GLY A 79 20.98 -5.51 -3.44
C GLY A 79 20.51 -4.67 -4.63
N ASP A 80 21.44 -4.03 -5.35
CA ASP A 80 21.12 -3.20 -6.51
C ASP A 80 21.00 -3.97 -7.84
N ILE A 81 21.21 -5.28 -7.84
CA ILE A 81 21.06 -6.13 -9.02
C ILE A 81 19.95 -7.16 -8.83
N SER A 82 19.63 -7.92 -9.88
CA SER A 82 18.70 -9.03 -9.77
C SER A 82 19.21 -10.13 -8.84
N SER A 83 18.33 -10.65 -8.00
CA SER A 83 18.61 -11.81 -7.13
C SER A 83 18.92 -13.04 -7.98
N ILE A 84 18.21 -13.21 -9.09
CA ILE A 84 18.46 -14.23 -10.11
C ILE A 84 18.59 -13.53 -11.46
N PHE A 85 19.79 -13.59 -12.03
CA PHE A 85 20.09 -13.00 -13.34
C PHE A 85 20.51 -14.09 -14.31
N TYR A 86 19.62 -14.45 -15.24
CA TYR A 86 19.88 -15.39 -16.31
C TYR A 86 20.02 -14.66 -17.64
N TYR A 87 21.26 -14.52 -18.11
CA TYR A 87 21.64 -13.44 -19.02
C TYR A 87 22.39 -13.93 -20.26
N TYR A 88 22.43 -13.10 -21.32
CA TYR A 88 23.32 -13.33 -22.45
C TYR A 88 24.72 -12.85 -22.07
N PRO A 89 25.72 -13.75 -21.93
CA PRO A 89 27.10 -13.32 -21.72
C PRO A 89 27.63 -12.62 -22.97
N GLY A 90 28.62 -11.73 -22.80
CA GLY A 90 29.21 -10.94 -23.89
C GLY A 90 29.85 -11.74 -25.02
N ASN A 91 30.05 -13.05 -24.84
CA ASN A 91 30.49 -14.00 -25.87
C ASN A 91 29.34 -14.51 -26.77
N GLY A 92 28.11 -14.03 -26.56
CA GLY A 92 26.94 -14.31 -27.39
C GLY A 92 26.30 -15.69 -27.19
N LYS A 93 26.86 -16.58 -26.35
CA LYS A 93 26.36 -17.96 -26.18
C LYS A 93 25.88 -18.22 -24.76
N MET A 94 24.56 -18.38 -24.62
CA MET A 94 23.96 -18.79 -23.36
C MET A 94 24.27 -20.25 -23.02
N ASN A 95 24.50 -20.51 -21.74
CA ASN A 95 24.74 -21.84 -21.20
C ASN A 95 23.96 -22.02 -19.87
N PRO A 96 22.83 -22.75 -19.87
CA PRO A 96 22.19 -23.42 -21.02
C PRO A 96 21.49 -22.43 -21.99
N PRO A 97 21.21 -22.80 -23.26
CA PRO A 97 20.63 -21.89 -24.26
C PRO A 97 19.09 -21.76 -24.24
N ASP A 98 18.37 -22.78 -23.77
CA ASP A 98 16.91 -22.91 -23.99
C ASP A 98 16.05 -22.59 -22.76
N GLY A 99 16.59 -21.82 -21.79
CA GLY A 99 15.89 -21.57 -20.54
C GLY A 99 16.31 -22.47 -19.39
N ILE A 100 15.73 -22.19 -18.22
CA ILE A 100 15.97 -22.92 -16.97
C ILE A 100 14.66 -23.17 -16.21
N ILE A 101 14.73 -24.11 -15.27
CA ILE A 101 13.69 -24.40 -14.29
C ILE A 101 14.14 -23.87 -12.93
N ILE A 102 13.32 -23.08 -12.26
CA ILE A 102 13.45 -22.76 -10.84
C ILE A 102 12.53 -23.72 -10.08
N ARG A 103 13.12 -24.59 -9.28
CA ARG A 103 12.43 -25.56 -8.45
C ARG A 103 12.46 -25.12 -6.99
N LEU A 104 11.30 -24.74 -6.49
CA LEU A 104 11.06 -24.24 -5.15
C LEU A 104 10.82 -25.41 -4.19
N GLN A 105 11.52 -25.40 -3.06
CA GLN A 105 11.31 -26.29 -1.93
C GLN A 105 11.23 -25.43 -0.67
N GLY A 106 10.29 -25.75 0.24
CA GLY A 106 10.07 -24.92 1.43
C GLY A 106 9.71 -23.47 1.07
N ASN A 107 10.15 -22.52 1.89
CA ASN A 107 9.81 -21.10 1.74
C ASN A 107 11.01 -20.27 1.28
N ASN A 108 10.92 -19.70 0.08
CA ASN A 108 12.03 -18.97 -0.53
C ASN A 108 11.71 -17.49 -0.69
N THR A 109 12.72 -16.65 -0.57
CA THR A 109 12.60 -15.19 -0.65
C THR A 109 13.65 -14.61 -1.58
N LEU A 110 13.23 -13.75 -2.50
CA LEU A 110 14.12 -12.97 -3.35
C LEU A 110 13.93 -11.49 -3.05
N LYS A 111 15.03 -10.77 -2.88
CA LYS A 111 15.05 -9.32 -2.66
C LYS A 111 15.90 -8.62 -3.71
N SER A 112 15.41 -7.54 -4.28
CA SER A 112 16.20 -6.61 -5.09
C SER A 112 15.71 -5.18 -4.88
N ARG A 113 16.63 -4.27 -4.58
CA ARG A 113 16.32 -2.88 -4.25
C ARG A 113 16.00 -2.03 -5.48
N VAL A 114 16.70 -2.27 -6.59
CA VAL A 114 16.65 -1.40 -7.79
C VAL A 114 16.12 -2.14 -9.00
N GLU A 115 16.66 -3.32 -9.29
CA GLU A 115 16.35 -4.08 -10.50
C GLU A 115 15.20 -5.08 -10.28
N GLU A 116 14.89 -5.85 -11.34
CA GLU A 116 13.98 -6.97 -11.20
C GLU A 116 14.58 -8.07 -10.32
N ALA A 117 13.78 -8.70 -9.45
CA ALA A 117 14.30 -9.79 -8.63
C ALA A 117 14.71 -11.01 -9.49
N ILE A 118 13.91 -11.32 -10.52
CA ILE A 118 14.24 -12.32 -11.53
C ILE A 118 14.27 -11.65 -12.90
N TYR A 119 15.43 -11.69 -13.55
CA TYR A 119 15.58 -11.26 -14.94
C TYR A 119 16.12 -12.44 -15.78
N ALA A 120 15.37 -12.83 -16.81
CA ALA A 120 15.66 -13.97 -17.64
C ALA A 120 15.59 -13.63 -19.14
N ASN A 121 16.72 -13.79 -19.83
CA ASN A 121 16.83 -13.59 -21.28
C ASN A 121 16.38 -14.79 -22.12
N ALA A 122 15.86 -15.85 -21.50
CA ALA A 122 15.17 -16.95 -22.18
C ALA A 122 13.99 -17.45 -21.33
N SER A 123 13.22 -18.39 -21.87
CA SER A 123 12.03 -18.93 -21.21
C SER A 123 12.35 -19.50 -19.83
N LEU A 124 11.39 -19.36 -18.92
CA LEU A 124 11.56 -19.71 -17.52
C LEU A 124 10.37 -20.56 -17.05
N ARG A 125 10.66 -21.60 -16.28
CA ARG A 125 9.64 -22.36 -15.55
C ARG A 125 9.88 -22.27 -14.06
N ILE A 126 8.88 -21.93 -13.27
CA ILE A 126 8.90 -21.94 -11.80
C ILE A 126 7.97 -23.05 -11.31
N THR A 127 8.45 -23.94 -10.45
CA THR A 127 7.70 -25.13 -10.00
C THR A 127 8.21 -25.66 -8.65
N GLY A 128 7.66 -26.77 -8.14
CA GLY A 128 8.28 -27.54 -7.05
C GLY A 128 7.47 -27.67 -5.74
N GLY A 129 6.23 -27.17 -5.69
CA GLY A 129 5.37 -27.25 -4.50
C GLY A 129 5.71 -26.27 -3.38
N GLY A 130 6.93 -25.72 -3.36
CA GLY A 130 7.34 -24.69 -2.42
C GLY A 130 6.73 -23.30 -2.70
N SER A 131 7.04 -22.35 -1.82
CA SER A 131 6.66 -20.95 -1.95
C SER A 131 7.85 -20.07 -2.35
N LEU A 132 7.53 -18.98 -3.06
CA LEU A 132 8.45 -17.92 -3.44
C LEU A 132 7.83 -16.56 -3.15
N THR A 133 8.47 -15.78 -2.29
CA THR A 133 8.15 -14.38 -2.01
C THR A 133 9.16 -13.47 -2.70
N ILE A 134 8.68 -12.47 -3.43
CA ILE A 134 9.51 -11.51 -4.16
C ILE A 134 9.27 -10.09 -3.65
N GLU A 135 10.35 -9.46 -3.22
CA GLU A 135 10.43 -8.05 -2.85
C GLU A 135 11.36 -7.33 -3.85
N SER A 136 10.81 -6.63 -4.84
CA SER A 136 11.57 -5.89 -5.86
C SER A 136 11.29 -4.38 -5.81
N GLY A 137 12.30 -3.58 -6.18
CA GLY A 137 12.16 -2.16 -6.47
C GLY A 137 11.49 -1.86 -7.81
N ASN A 138 11.75 -2.67 -8.83
CA ASN A 138 11.25 -2.52 -10.22
C ASN A 138 10.17 -3.56 -10.57
N MET A 139 10.48 -4.63 -11.31
CA MET A 139 9.53 -5.72 -11.62
C MET A 139 9.85 -6.96 -10.81
N ALA A 140 8.85 -7.76 -10.44
CA ALA A 140 9.14 -8.99 -9.73
C ALA A 140 9.87 -10.01 -10.64
N ILE A 141 9.35 -10.16 -11.87
CA ILE A 141 9.88 -11.08 -12.87
C ILE A 141 9.85 -10.40 -14.23
N SER A 142 10.96 -10.46 -14.95
CA SER A 142 11.07 -10.02 -16.34
C SER A 142 11.67 -11.15 -17.19
N VAL A 143 10.85 -11.68 -18.10
CA VAL A 143 11.27 -12.71 -19.07
C VAL A 143 11.27 -12.08 -20.45
N GLY A 144 12.43 -11.76 -20.98
CA GLY A 144 12.53 -11.04 -22.25
C GLY A 144 13.95 -10.80 -22.72
N TYR A 145 14.14 -10.71 -24.04
CA TYR A 145 15.40 -10.30 -24.65
C TYR A 145 15.12 -9.52 -25.94
N ARG A 146 15.93 -8.50 -26.25
CA ARG A 146 15.66 -7.53 -27.34
C ARG A 146 15.35 -8.19 -28.69
N HIS A 147 16.03 -9.30 -29.01
CA HIS A 147 15.92 -9.97 -30.32
C HIS A 147 15.11 -11.28 -30.33
N LYS A 148 14.44 -11.62 -29.23
CA LYS A 148 13.56 -12.81 -29.16
C LYS A 148 12.14 -12.40 -28.82
N ASN A 149 11.15 -12.93 -29.55
CA ASN A 149 9.74 -12.52 -29.41
C ASN A 149 8.84 -13.59 -28.78
N ASP A 150 9.36 -14.79 -28.52
CA ASP A 150 8.60 -15.90 -27.94
C ASP A 150 9.36 -16.48 -26.73
N LEU A 151 9.39 -15.70 -25.65
CA LEU A 151 9.99 -16.12 -24.39
C LEU A 151 8.91 -16.25 -23.33
N ASN A 152 8.69 -17.47 -22.89
CA ASN A 152 7.52 -17.85 -22.10
C ASN A 152 7.87 -17.99 -20.62
N LEU A 153 6.91 -17.67 -19.76
CA LEU A 153 6.97 -17.94 -18.32
C LEU A 153 5.88 -18.95 -17.95
N THR A 154 6.27 -20.06 -17.35
CA THR A 154 5.33 -21.04 -16.80
C THR A 154 5.49 -21.12 -15.29
N ILE A 155 4.41 -20.89 -14.54
CA ILE A 155 4.34 -21.04 -13.08
C ILE A 155 3.45 -22.26 -12.81
N ASP A 156 4.02 -23.32 -12.22
CA ASP A 156 3.36 -24.63 -12.19
C ASP A 156 3.51 -25.36 -10.86
N GLY A 157 2.39 -25.58 -10.17
CA GLY A 157 2.33 -26.32 -8.92
C GLY A 157 3.12 -25.66 -7.80
N CYS A 158 3.02 -24.33 -7.64
CA CYS A 158 3.69 -23.61 -6.56
C CYS A 158 2.92 -22.38 -6.08
N THR A 159 3.43 -21.74 -5.02
CA THR A 159 2.92 -20.47 -4.50
C THR A 159 3.90 -19.34 -4.81
N LEU A 160 3.43 -18.26 -5.43
CA LEU A 160 4.20 -17.06 -5.74
C LEU A 160 3.53 -15.82 -5.15
N THR A 161 4.26 -15.05 -4.36
CA THR A 161 3.84 -13.73 -3.87
C THR A 161 4.82 -12.67 -4.37
N ALA A 162 4.33 -11.59 -4.97
CA ALA A 162 5.16 -10.54 -5.54
C ALA A 162 4.61 -9.14 -5.26
N ASN A 163 5.49 -8.20 -4.89
CA ASN A 163 5.16 -6.80 -4.64
C ASN A 163 5.23 -5.89 -5.88
N ARG A 164 5.47 -6.48 -7.06
CA ARG A 164 5.68 -5.81 -8.34
C ARG A 164 5.18 -6.69 -9.49
N GLY A 165 4.91 -6.08 -10.63
CA GLY A 165 4.37 -6.76 -11.81
C GLY A 165 5.30 -7.81 -12.42
N ILE A 166 4.73 -8.63 -13.30
CA ILE A 166 5.39 -9.68 -14.07
C ILE A 166 5.32 -9.30 -15.56
N TYR A 167 6.49 -9.16 -16.18
CA TYR A 167 6.63 -8.96 -17.62
C TYR A 167 7.11 -10.23 -18.31
N VAL A 168 6.43 -10.58 -19.38
CA VAL A 168 6.76 -11.74 -20.20
C VAL A 168 6.69 -11.31 -21.66
N LYS A 169 7.79 -11.47 -22.39
CA LYS A 169 7.84 -11.07 -23.79
C LYS A 169 6.97 -11.98 -24.68
N GLY A 170 6.82 -13.25 -24.31
CA GLY A 170 5.88 -14.22 -24.88
C GLY A 170 4.64 -14.40 -24.00
N SER A 171 4.25 -15.65 -23.78
CA SER A 171 3.07 -16.07 -23.01
C SER A 171 3.37 -16.35 -21.55
N LEU A 172 2.43 -15.96 -20.68
CA LEU A 172 2.36 -16.35 -19.27
C LEU A 172 1.39 -17.53 -19.12
N GLN A 173 1.87 -18.63 -18.53
CA GLN A 173 1.05 -19.79 -18.19
C GLN A 173 1.11 -20.01 -16.68
N ILE A 174 -0.06 -20.14 -16.04
CA ILE A 174 -0.18 -20.41 -14.62
C ILE A 174 -1.01 -21.67 -14.46
N ASN A 175 -0.39 -22.72 -13.95
CA ASN A 175 -0.98 -24.04 -13.80
C ASN A 175 -0.96 -24.45 -12.33
N ASN A 176 -2.10 -24.86 -11.78
CA ASN A 176 -2.21 -25.44 -10.44
C ASN A 176 -1.43 -24.65 -9.36
N SER A 177 -1.40 -23.31 -9.49
CA SER A 177 -0.55 -22.43 -8.69
C SER A 177 -1.38 -21.37 -7.98
N ASN A 178 -0.91 -20.96 -6.81
CA ASN A 178 -1.42 -19.77 -6.13
C ASN A 178 -0.48 -18.61 -6.45
N VAL A 179 -0.99 -17.55 -7.08
CA VAL A 179 -0.19 -16.38 -7.47
C VAL A 179 -0.85 -15.12 -6.91
N HIS A 180 -0.12 -14.38 -6.09
CA HIS A 180 -0.54 -13.10 -5.55
C HIS A 180 0.44 -12.01 -6.00
N VAL A 181 -0.03 -11.07 -6.81
CA VAL A 181 0.76 -9.92 -7.25
C VAL A 181 0.05 -8.64 -6.82
N LYS A 182 0.75 -7.77 -6.09
CA LYS A 182 0.21 -6.49 -5.62
C LYS A 182 1.21 -5.38 -5.92
N CYS A 183 0.76 -4.31 -6.57
CA CYS A 183 1.56 -3.11 -6.79
C CYS A 183 0.75 -1.88 -6.33
N PRO A 184 1.34 -0.96 -5.56
CA PRO A 184 0.63 0.22 -5.07
C PRO A 184 0.22 1.23 -6.17
N ASN A 185 0.66 1.05 -7.43
CA ASN A 185 0.36 1.95 -8.54
C ASN A 185 -0.48 1.25 -9.62
N ASP A 186 -1.39 1.99 -10.26
CA ASP A 186 -2.22 1.57 -11.41
C ASP A 186 -1.36 1.18 -12.62
N SER A 187 -0.82 -0.03 -12.57
CA SER A 187 0.10 -0.58 -13.56
C SER A 187 -0.36 -1.96 -14.00
N HIS A 188 0.08 -2.37 -15.17
CA HIS A 188 -0.19 -3.71 -15.69
C HIS A 188 0.57 -4.72 -14.84
N LEU A 189 -0.11 -5.30 -13.85
CA LEU A 189 0.49 -6.30 -12.96
C LEU A 189 0.95 -7.55 -13.74
N PHE A 190 0.23 -7.93 -14.80
CA PHE A 190 0.69 -8.87 -15.81
C PHE A 190 0.82 -8.18 -17.16
N ASN A 191 1.90 -8.48 -17.87
CA ASN A 191 2.18 -7.93 -19.19
C ASN A 191 2.78 -9.02 -20.07
N ALA A 192 1.93 -9.69 -20.85
CA ALA A 192 2.29 -10.83 -21.70
C ALA A 192 1.53 -10.82 -23.03
N LEU A 193 2.02 -11.54 -24.06
CA LEU A 193 1.30 -11.73 -25.33
C LEU A 193 0.08 -12.63 -25.20
N ASN A 194 0.05 -13.50 -24.19
CA ASN A 194 -1.10 -14.31 -23.83
C ASN A 194 -1.00 -14.68 -22.34
N ILE A 195 -2.15 -14.90 -21.69
CA ILE A 195 -2.23 -15.38 -20.30
C ILE A 195 -3.16 -16.58 -20.29
N ASN A 196 -2.66 -17.74 -19.87
CA ASN A 196 -3.44 -18.97 -19.76
C ASN A 196 -3.43 -19.48 -18.32
N LEU A 197 -4.61 -19.86 -17.84
CA LEU A 197 -4.82 -20.41 -16.50
C LEU A 197 -5.33 -21.85 -16.63
N SER A 198 -4.76 -22.78 -15.87
CA SER A 198 -5.20 -24.18 -15.82
C SER A 198 -5.18 -24.70 -14.39
N GLY A 199 -6.27 -25.31 -13.92
CA GLY A 199 -6.38 -25.77 -12.52
C GLY A 199 -6.30 -24.64 -11.48
N CYS A 200 -6.51 -23.40 -11.89
CA CYS A 200 -6.58 -22.21 -11.05
C CYS A 200 -7.48 -21.15 -11.69
N LYS A 201 -7.96 -20.20 -10.90
CA LYS A 201 -8.82 -19.10 -11.35
C LYS A 201 -8.43 -17.78 -10.72
N ILE A 202 -8.79 -16.68 -11.37
CA ILE A 202 -8.71 -15.34 -10.77
C ILE A 202 -9.73 -15.29 -9.63
N VAL A 203 -9.27 -14.90 -8.44
CA VAL A 203 -10.11 -14.68 -7.26
C VAL A 203 -10.06 -13.23 -6.80
N ARG A 204 -9.04 -12.47 -7.21
CA ARG A 204 -9.02 -11.00 -7.15
C ARG A 204 -8.40 -10.41 -8.41
N PRO A 205 -8.97 -9.34 -8.99
CA PRO A 205 -10.23 -8.70 -8.58
C PRO A 205 -11.42 -9.64 -8.71
N VAL A 206 -12.46 -9.43 -7.91
CA VAL A 206 -13.71 -10.20 -7.96
C VAL A 206 -14.26 -10.12 -9.38
N ARG A 207 -14.65 -11.27 -9.95
CA ARG A 207 -15.10 -11.40 -11.36
C ARG A 207 -14.10 -10.85 -12.39
N GLY A 208 -12.83 -10.78 -12.02
CA GLY A 208 -11.75 -10.31 -12.87
C GLY A 208 -11.60 -11.13 -14.14
N LYS A 209 -11.17 -10.49 -15.22
CA LYS A 209 -11.00 -11.11 -16.54
C LYS A 209 -9.66 -10.78 -17.15
N ILE A 210 -9.19 -11.66 -18.02
CA ILE A 210 -8.03 -11.43 -18.86
C ILE A 210 -8.46 -10.59 -20.07
N LYS A 211 -7.81 -9.45 -20.31
CA LYS A 211 -8.17 -8.52 -21.39
C LYS A 211 -6.92 -8.04 -22.14
N CYS A 212 -7.03 -7.95 -23.45
CA CYS A 212 -6.04 -7.28 -24.30
C CYS A 212 -6.18 -5.76 -24.15
N TYR A 213 -5.11 -5.06 -23.78
CA TYR A 213 -5.16 -3.64 -23.44
C TYR A 213 -4.53 -2.71 -24.49
N ASN A 214 -3.72 -3.23 -25.42
CA ASN A 214 -3.05 -2.42 -26.46
C ASN A 214 -2.98 -3.13 -27.83
N GLY A 215 -3.91 -4.06 -28.09
CA GLY A 215 -3.98 -4.84 -29.33
C GLY A 215 -3.00 -6.02 -29.41
N THR A 216 -1.99 -6.10 -28.53
CA THR A 216 -1.00 -7.21 -28.54
C THR A 216 -0.76 -7.83 -27.18
N ARG A 217 -1.00 -7.09 -26.09
CA ARG A 217 -0.67 -7.53 -24.74
C ARG A 217 -1.88 -7.64 -23.84
N TYR A 218 -1.81 -8.62 -22.95
CA TYR A 218 -2.86 -9.00 -22.04
C TYR A 218 -2.45 -8.72 -20.59
N THR A 219 -3.43 -8.37 -19.79
CA THR A 219 -3.37 -8.24 -18.34
C THR A 219 -4.66 -8.80 -17.72
N VAL A 220 -4.70 -8.94 -16.40
CA VAL A 220 -5.95 -9.06 -15.66
C VAL A 220 -6.51 -7.66 -15.39
N VAL A 221 -7.83 -7.53 -15.50
CA VAL A 221 -8.61 -6.32 -15.24
C VAL A 221 -9.83 -6.66 -14.39
N THR A 222 -10.45 -5.64 -13.79
CA THR A 222 -11.77 -5.75 -13.15
C THR A 222 -12.84 -6.21 -14.15
N GLU A 223 -14.04 -6.55 -13.66
CA GLU A 223 -15.17 -6.88 -14.53
C GLU A 223 -15.51 -5.74 -15.52
N SER A 224 -15.43 -4.48 -15.08
CA SER A 224 -15.62 -3.29 -15.91
C SER A 224 -14.47 -3.04 -16.89
N GLY A 225 -13.35 -3.77 -16.76
CA GLY A 225 -12.22 -3.71 -17.66
C GLY A 225 -11.17 -2.67 -17.31
N GLN A 226 -11.15 -2.21 -16.06
CA GLN A 226 -10.14 -1.30 -15.49
C GLN A 226 -8.94 -2.05 -14.92
N LEU A 227 -7.80 -1.37 -14.81
CA LEU A 227 -6.62 -1.94 -14.14
C LEU A 227 -6.89 -2.14 -12.64
N CYS A 228 -6.33 -3.20 -12.09
CA CYS A 228 -6.40 -3.52 -10.66
C CYS A 228 -5.00 -3.44 -10.03
N GLY A 229 -4.90 -2.92 -8.81
CA GLY A 229 -3.67 -2.86 -8.02
C GLY A 229 -3.29 -4.19 -7.35
N GLU A 230 -4.16 -5.21 -7.43
CA GLU A 230 -3.94 -6.55 -6.88
C GLU A 230 -4.52 -7.61 -7.82
N ILE A 231 -3.74 -8.67 -8.05
CA ILE A 231 -4.18 -9.91 -8.69
C ILE A 231 -3.96 -11.05 -7.72
N ARG A 232 -5.00 -11.85 -7.49
CA ARG A 232 -4.88 -13.17 -6.87
C ARG A 232 -5.43 -14.24 -7.80
N ILE A 233 -4.62 -15.25 -8.05
CA ILE A 233 -4.99 -16.49 -8.71
C ILE A 233 -4.87 -17.62 -7.70
N SER A 234 -5.89 -18.46 -7.60
CA SER A 234 -5.91 -19.57 -6.65
C SER A 234 -6.39 -20.88 -7.28
N THR A 235 -5.92 -21.99 -6.74
CA THR A 235 -6.39 -23.36 -7.04
C THR A 235 -7.70 -23.72 -6.34
N GLY A 236 -8.31 -22.79 -5.59
CA GLY A 236 -9.59 -22.99 -4.90
C GLY A 236 -9.50 -23.20 -3.39
N SER A 237 -8.29 -23.17 -2.81
CA SER A 237 -8.10 -23.09 -1.35
C SER A 237 -8.40 -21.71 -0.78
N ASP A 238 -8.38 -20.67 -1.62
CA ASP A 238 -8.76 -19.30 -1.27
C ASP A 238 -10.06 -18.94 -2.03
N PRO A 239 -11.24 -19.07 -1.40
CA PRO A 239 -12.51 -18.77 -2.05
C PRO A 239 -12.58 -17.28 -2.37
N GLU A 240 -13.08 -16.94 -3.56
CA GLU A 240 -13.42 -15.57 -3.95
C GLU A 240 -14.31 -14.95 -2.87
N GLN A 241 -13.85 -13.85 -2.28
CA GLN A 241 -14.56 -13.15 -1.21
C GLN A 241 -15.29 -11.94 -1.81
N PRO A 242 -16.49 -11.60 -1.31
CA PRO A 242 -17.14 -10.36 -1.71
C PRO A 242 -16.26 -9.16 -1.36
N ALA A 243 -16.37 -8.11 -2.17
CA ALA A 243 -15.68 -6.85 -1.90
C ALA A 243 -16.07 -6.30 -0.53
N LYS A 244 -15.09 -5.80 0.20
CA LYS A 244 -15.24 -5.35 1.59
C LYS A 244 -15.17 -3.84 1.66
N PHE A 245 -16.31 -3.22 1.93
CA PHE A 245 -16.40 -1.79 2.18
C PHE A 245 -16.05 -1.41 3.61
N THR A 246 -15.47 -0.22 3.77
CA THR A 246 -15.21 0.44 5.06
C THR A 246 -15.64 1.88 4.98
N LEU A 247 -16.39 2.34 5.98
CA LEU A 247 -16.81 3.73 6.15
C LEU A 247 -16.04 4.37 7.31
N THR A 248 -15.51 5.56 7.08
CA THR A 248 -14.81 6.36 8.10
C THR A 248 -15.43 7.75 8.16
N PRO A 249 -16.16 8.09 9.24
CA PRO A 249 -16.57 7.23 10.36
C PRO A 249 -17.58 6.13 9.93
N SER A 250 -17.70 5.07 10.73
CA SER A 250 -18.60 3.93 10.45
C SER A 250 -20.07 4.24 10.70
N GLU A 251 -20.35 5.27 11.49
CA GLU A 251 -21.68 5.82 11.78
C GLU A 251 -21.56 7.33 12.03
N LEU A 252 -22.68 8.04 11.93
CA LEU A 252 -22.76 9.48 12.24
C LEU A 252 -23.78 9.73 13.34
N ASN A 253 -23.31 10.25 14.47
CA ASN A 253 -24.15 10.74 15.56
C ASN A 253 -23.95 12.25 15.68
N VAL A 254 -25.02 13.03 15.50
CA VAL A 254 -24.97 14.50 15.51
C VAL A 254 -26.07 15.09 16.38
N ASP A 255 -25.84 16.31 16.89
CA ASP A 255 -26.87 17.05 17.62
C ASP A 255 -27.97 17.58 16.69
N ALA A 256 -29.00 18.20 17.26
CA ALA A 256 -30.16 18.69 16.52
C ALA A 256 -29.89 19.86 15.56
N ASN A 257 -28.69 20.45 15.54
CA ASN A 257 -28.37 21.59 14.68
C ASN A 257 -28.00 21.17 13.25
N TYR A 258 -27.66 22.17 12.44
CA TYR A 258 -27.15 21.97 11.10
C TYR A 258 -25.70 21.48 11.15
N HIS A 259 -25.38 20.40 10.42
CA HIS A 259 -24.04 19.81 10.42
C HIS A 259 -23.49 19.59 9.02
N HIS A 260 -22.18 19.72 8.90
CA HIS A 260 -21.40 19.30 7.74
C HIS A 260 -20.42 18.22 8.17
N GLN A 261 -20.61 17.00 7.67
CA GLN A 261 -19.75 15.86 7.96
C GLN A 261 -19.08 15.35 6.69
N THR A 262 -17.88 14.82 6.84
CA THR A 262 -17.14 14.17 5.76
C THR A 262 -17.04 12.69 6.09
N VAL A 263 -17.42 11.85 5.15
CA VAL A 263 -17.33 10.39 5.26
C VAL A 263 -16.49 9.86 4.12
N GLU A 264 -15.51 9.03 4.43
CA GLU A 264 -14.75 8.26 3.46
C GLU A 264 -15.36 6.88 3.30
N LEU A 265 -15.75 6.52 2.08
CA LEU A 265 -16.10 5.16 1.69
C LEU A 265 -14.89 4.57 0.97
N SER A 266 -14.35 3.47 1.50
CA SER A 266 -13.24 2.74 0.90
C SER A 266 -13.61 1.27 0.67
N CYS A 267 -12.91 0.63 -0.25
CA CYS A 267 -13.10 -0.77 -0.59
C CYS A 267 -11.74 -1.42 -0.87
N ASP A 268 -11.64 -2.74 -0.65
CA ASP A 268 -10.47 -3.52 -1.03
C ASP A 268 -10.36 -3.76 -2.55
N GLU A 269 -11.40 -3.40 -3.30
CA GLU A 269 -11.46 -3.37 -4.77
C GLU A 269 -11.74 -1.94 -5.27
N GLN A 270 -11.44 -1.65 -6.54
CA GLN A 270 -11.90 -0.39 -7.12
C GLN A 270 -13.41 -0.45 -7.33
N PHE A 271 -14.12 0.61 -6.93
CA PHE A 271 -15.57 0.70 -7.08
C PHE A 271 -15.98 2.06 -7.61
N GLU A 272 -17.16 2.10 -8.24
CA GLU A 272 -17.88 3.32 -8.57
C GLU A 272 -19.24 3.32 -7.86
N VAL A 273 -19.61 4.44 -7.26
CA VAL A 273 -20.96 4.64 -6.70
C VAL A 273 -21.91 4.93 -7.87
N THR A 274 -22.78 3.98 -8.19
CA THR A 274 -23.72 4.06 -9.31
C THR A 274 -25.03 4.72 -8.92
N ARG A 275 -25.42 4.59 -7.64
CA ARG A 275 -26.63 5.19 -7.09
C ARG A 275 -26.44 5.44 -5.60
N LEU A 276 -27.12 6.47 -5.10
CA LEU A 276 -27.13 6.83 -3.70
C LEU A 276 -28.57 6.95 -3.22
N ASP A 277 -28.94 6.14 -2.22
CA ASP A 277 -30.23 6.27 -1.55
C ASP A 277 -30.01 7.11 -0.29
N ASN A 278 -30.56 8.32 -0.31
CA ASN A 278 -30.33 9.36 0.69
C ASN A 278 -31.53 9.52 1.63
N LEU A 279 -31.30 10.17 2.77
CA LEU A 279 -32.32 10.59 3.72
C LEU A 279 -32.95 11.91 3.24
N ASP A 280 -34.25 12.07 3.42
CA ASP A 280 -35.00 13.29 3.10
C ASP A 280 -34.50 14.52 3.88
N TRP A 281 -33.92 14.30 5.06
CA TRP A 281 -33.31 15.33 5.89
C TRP A 281 -31.78 15.50 5.72
N ALA A 282 -31.15 14.81 4.75
CA ALA A 282 -29.73 14.98 4.45
C ALA A 282 -29.49 15.32 2.96
N ILE A 283 -28.37 15.98 2.65
CA ILE A 283 -27.88 16.20 1.28
C ILE A 283 -26.47 15.65 1.20
N ILE A 284 -26.17 14.85 0.18
CA ILE A 284 -24.85 14.27 -0.03
C ILE A 284 -24.22 14.85 -1.29
N VAL A 285 -23.00 15.33 -1.16
CA VAL A 285 -22.18 15.84 -2.26
C VAL A 285 -20.99 14.89 -2.45
N SER A 286 -20.97 14.21 -3.60
CA SER A 286 -19.92 13.25 -3.97
C SER A 286 -18.93 13.91 -4.92
N ASN A 287 -17.64 13.78 -4.63
CA ASN A 287 -16.63 14.62 -5.29
C ASN A 287 -15.88 13.93 -6.45
N LYS A 288 -16.17 12.65 -6.75
CA LYS A 288 -15.37 11.88 -7.71
C LYS A 288 -16.22 10.89 -8.52
N PRO A 289 -16.49 11.15 -9.81
CA PRO A 289 -16.96 10.12 -10.73
C PRO A 289 -15.83 9.12 -11.04
N GLY A 290 -16.20 7.90 -11.44
CA GLY A 290 -15.26 6.85 -11.85
C GLY A 290 -14.89 5.85 -10.75
N MET A 291 -14.00 4.92 -11.13
CA MET A 291 -13.57 3.78 -10.31
C MET A 291 -12.41 4.17 -9.40
N HIS A 292 -12.58 4.03 -8.08
CA HIS A 292 -11.57 4.36 -7.07
C HIS A 292 -11.56 3.33 -5.95
N TYR A 293 -10.43 3.17 -5.26
CA TYR A 293 -10.35 2.39 -4.01
C TYR A 293 -10.95 3.14 -2.81
N SER A 294 -11.07 4.46 -2.90
CA SER A 294 -11.65 5.31 -1.86
C SER A 294 -12.30 6.55 -2.49
N GLN A 295 -13.46 6.92 -1.94
CA GLN A 295 -14.21 8.11 -2.30
C GLN A 295 -14.63 8.88 -1.03
N THR A 296 -14.52 10.20 -1.09
CA THR A 296 -14.93 11.09 0.00
C THR A 296 -16.26 11.75 -0.33
N HIS A 297 -17.21 11.66 0.59
CA HIS A 297 -18.56 12.20 0.47
C HIS A 297 -18.81 13.23 1.57
N ARG A 298 -19.31 14.41 1.18
CA ARG A 298 -19.73 15.44 2.13
C ARG A 298 -21.22 15.30 2.41
N ILE A 299 -21.58 15.09 3.66
CA ILE A 299 -22.95 14.91 4.12
C ILE A 299 -23.38 16.16 4.87
N VAL A 300 -24.48 16.77 4.42
CA VAL A 300 -25.11 17.94 5.02
C VAL A 300 -26.37 17.48 5.71
N ILE A 301 -26.43 17.61 7.04
CA ILE A 301 -27.57 17.20 7.85
C ILE A 301 -28.36 18.46 8.23
N HIS A 302 -29.65 18.49 7.88
CA HIS A 302 -30.51 19.61 8.22
C HIS A 302 -30.85 19.62 9.72
N LYS A 303 -31.20 20.80 10.24
CA LYS A 303 -31.65 20.98 11.62
C LYS A 303 -32.84 20.08 11.93
N ASN A 304 -32.80 19.40 13.08
CA ASN A 304 -33.93 18.65 13.61
C ASN A 304 -34.77 19.54 14.54
N THR A 305 -36.06 19.68 14.23
CA THR A 305 -37.01 20.47 15.03
C THR A 305 -37.96 19.60 15.84
N GLY A 306 -37.90 18.28 15.67
CA GLY A 306 -38.79 17.30 16.31
C GLY A 306 -38.07 16.35 17.26
N ALA A 307 -38.63 15.15 17.41
CA ALA A 307 -38.03 14.05 18.16
C ALA A 307 -36.73 13.55 17.51
N GLU A 308 -35.97 12.74 18.24
CA GLU A 308 -34.80 12.05 17.71
C GLU A 308 -35.18 11.28 16.44
N ARG A 309 -34.28 11.29 15.46
CA ARG A 309 -34.49 10.59 14.19
C ARG A 309 -33.25 9.81 13.80
N THR A 310 -33.48 8.63 13.24
CA THR A 310 -32.45 7.76 12.70
C THR A 310 -32.74 7.45 11.25
N GLY A 311 -31.69 7.16 10.49
CA GLY A 311 -31.79 6.83 9.08
C GLY A 311 -30.57 6.09 8.58
N THR A 312 -30.69 5.48 7.41
CA THR A 312 -29.58 4.81 6.73
C THR A 312 -29.38 5.41 5.36
N ILE A 313 -28.16 5.84 5.07
CA ILE A 313 -27.71 6.21 3.73
C ILE A 313 -27.12 4.95 3.08
N THR A 314 -27.55 4.62 1.87
CA THR A 314 -27.04 3.44 1.15
C THR A 314 -26.27 3.86 -0.11
N PHE A 315 -25.00 3.49 -0.16
CA PHE A 315 -24.12 3.62 -1.32
C PHE A 315 -24.23 2.35 -2.16
N LYS A 316 -24.87 2.44 -3.32
CA LYS A 316 -24.94 1.34 -4.28
C LYS A 316 -23.77 1.46 -5.24
N THR A 317 -22.93 0.44 -5.28
CA THR A 317 -21.68 0.46 -6.04
C THR A 317 -21.61 -0.69 -7.04
N THR A 318 -20.60 -0.66 -7.91
CA THR A 318 -20.30 -1.77 -8.83
C THR A 318 -19.92 -3.08 -8.12
N GLU A 319 -19.37 -2.99 -6.89
CA GLU A 319 -18.86 -4.15 -6.14
C GLU A 319 -19.77 -4.57 -4.97
N GLY A 320 -20.95 -3.95 -4.83
CA GLY A 320 -21.91 -4.22 -3.76
C GLY A 320 -22.49 -2.96 -3.11
N GLU A 321 -23.14 -3.13 -1.96
CA GLU A 321 -23.75 -2.02 -1.22
C GLU A 321 -23.00 -1.76 0.10
N ALA A 322 -22.86 -0.49 0.45
CA ALA A 322 -22.37 -0.05 1.76
C ALA A 322 -23.41 0.86 2.41
N THR A 323 -23.62 0.72 3.71
CA THR A 323 -24.66 1.46 4.46
C THR A 323 -24.06 2.26 5.60
N LEU A 324 -24.42 3.54 5.70
CA LEU A 324 -24.03 4.42 6.80
C LEU A 324 -25.27 4.73 7.65
N HIS A 325 -25.22 4.37 8.93
CA HIS A 325 -26.23 4.75 9.90
C HIS A 325 -26.02 6.18 10.38
N VAL A 326 -27.10 6.96 10.44
CA VAL A 326 -27.10 8.35 10.90
C VAL A 326 -28.16 8.51 11.98
N THR A 327 -27.74 8.99 13.14
CA THR A 327 -28.60 9.37 14.25
C THR A 327 -28.48 10.86 14.48
N GLN A 328 -29.63 11.53 14.59
CA GLN A 328 -29.69 12.94 14.94
C GLN A 328 -30.59 13.13 16.15
N GLU A 329 -30.03 13.76 17.19
CA GLU A 329 -30.72 14.01 18.45
C GLU A 329 -32.00 14.85 18.26
N ALA A 330 -32.92 14.72 19.21
CA ALA A 330 -34.12 15.54 19.30
C ALA A 330 -33.77 17.02 19.50
N LYS A 331 -34.70 17.91 19.13
CA LYS A 331 -34.63 19.32 19.51
C LYS A 331 -34.46 19.43 21.03
N SER A 332 -33.41 20.12 21.47
CA SER A 332 -33.17 20.35 22.90
C SER A 332 -34.37 21.07 23.54
N THR A 333 -34.86 20.51 24.65
CA THR A 333 -35.91 21.09 25.51
C THR A 333 -35.33 21.78 26.74
N ALA A 334 -33.99 21.75 26.90
CA ALA A 334 -33.33 22.42 28.01
C ALA A 334 -33.55 23.95 27.92
N PRO A 335 -33.79 24.64 29.05
CA PRO A 335 -33.92 26.09 29.05
C PRO A 335 -32.69 26.75 28.41
N PRO A 336 -32.86 27.83 27.64
CA PRO A 336 -31.73 28.51 27.03
C PRO A 336 -30.84 29.13 28.12
N THR A 337 -29.54 29.21 27.86
CA THR A 337 -28.55 29.82 28.75
C THR A 337 -27.73 30.89 28.03
N LEU A 338 -27.30 31.90 28.77
CA LEU A 338 -26.42 32.98 28.33
C LEU A 338 -25.51 33.39 29.49
N THR A 339 -24.20 33.31 29.27
CA THR A 339 -23.17 33.69 30.25
C THR A 339 -22.09 34.53 29.58
N LEU A 340 -21.63 35.57 30.30
CA LEU A 340 -20.60 36.49 29.85
C LEU A 340 -19.38 36.39 30.76
N THR A 341 -18.17 36.42 30.19
CA THR A 341 -16.94 36.35 30.99
C THR A 341 -15.82 37.16 30.34
N PRO A 342 -15.22 38.14 31.04
CA PRO A 342 -15.59 38.65 32.37
C PRO A 342 -16.92 39.44 32.35
N THR A 343 -17.51 39.68 33.53
CA THR A 343 -18.72 40.51 33.69
C THR A 343 -18.42 41.97 34.04
N THR A 344 -17.16 42.39 33.97
CA THR A 344 -16.71 43.76 34.22
C THR A 344 -15.39 43.98 33.50
N LEU A 345 -15.25 45.13 32.84
CA LEU A 345 -14.01 45.58 32.22
C LEU A 345 -13.51 46.86 32.89
N THR A 346 -12.20 47.02 33.05
CA THR A 346 -11.59 48.22 33.64
C THR A 346 -10.56 48.80 32.69
N PHE A 347 -10.66 50.10 32.38
CA PHE A 347 -9.77 50.81 31.48
C PHE A 347 -9.05 51.96 32.19
N ALA A 348 -7.83 52.27 31.76
CA ALA A 348 -7.09 53.44 32.23
C ALA A 348 -7.69 54.75 31.69
N ALA A 349 -7.47 55.87 32.40
CA ALA A 349 -8.00 57.18 32.02
C ALA A 349 -7.46 57.68 30.67
N SER A 350 -6.25 57.26 30.28
CA SER A 350 -5.66 57.54 28.96
C SER A 350 -6.44 56.92 27.79
N GLY A 351 -7.45 56.11 28.05
CA GLY A 351 -7.89 55.10 27.09
C GLY A 351 -6.88 53.96 27.03
N GLY A 352 -7.09 52.98 26.16
CA GLY A 352 -6.19 51.84 26.04
C GLY A 352 -6.55 50.84 24.97
N ALA A 353 -5.81 49.72 24.98
CA ALA A 353 -6.06 48.57 24.13
C ALA A 353 -7.47 48.01 24.36
N SER A 354 -8.09 47.50 23.30
CA SER A 354 -9.40 46.88 23.37
C SER A 354 -9.39 45.67 24.32
N GLN A 355 -10.46 45.51 25.08
CA GLN A 355 -10.69 44.32 25.91
C GLN A 355 -11.88 43.53 25.36
N SER A 356 -11.94 42.24 25.64
CA SER A 356 -12.99 41.35 25.11
C SER A 356 -13.73 40.62 26.22
N VAL A 357 -15.03 40.39 25.99
CA VAL A 357 -15.88 39.51 26.81
C VAL A 357 -16.31 38.32 25.97
N ALA A 358 -16.07 37.11 26.48
CA ALA A 358 -16.56 35.89 25.86
C ALA A 358 -18.06 35.73 26.08
N VAL A 359 -18.78 35.37 25.02
CA VAL A 359 -20.21 35.10 25.01
C VAL A 359 -20.42 33.59 24.86
N LYS A 360 -21.00 32.95 25.88
CA LYS A 360 -21.41 31.56 25.79
C LYS A 360 -22.93 31.49 25.87
N SER A 361 -23.56 31.10 24.77
CA SER A 361 -25.00 30.86 24.69
C SER A 361 -25.29 29.43 24.23
N SER A 362 -26.35 28.83 24.76
CA SER A 362 -26.86 27.52 24.31
C SER A 362 -27.85 27.62 23.15
N VAL A 363 -28.15 28.83 22.67
CA VAL A 363 -28.94 29.07 21.47
C VAL A 363 -28.09 29.75 20.42
N GLU A 364 -28.44 29.53 19.16
CA GLU A 364 -27.82 30.21 18.03
C GLU A 364 -28.29 31.67 17.97
N GLY A 365 -27.39 32.59 17.62
CA GLY A 365 -27.68 34.00 17.48
C GLY A 365 -27.71 34.81 18.79
N TRP A 366 -27.06 35.98 18.75
CA TRP A 366 -27.11 36.98 19.80
C TRP A 366 -26.69 38.35 19.24
N GLY A 367 -27.22 39.41 19.86
CA GLY A 367 -26.90 40.80 19.54
C GLY A 367 -26.36 41.54 20.75
N VAL A 368 -25.79 42.72 20.49
CA VAL A 368 -25.26 43.62 21.54
C VAL A 368 -25.87 44.98 21.38
N LYS A 369 -26.17 45.63 22.50
CA LYS A 369 -26.59 47.04 22.53
C LYS A 369 -25.99 47.74 23.74
N LEU A 370 -25.70 49.03 23.56
CA LEU A 370 -25.42 49.92 24.68
C LEU A 370 -26.72 50.27 25.39
N LYS A 371 -26.71 50.20 26.72
CA LYS A 371 -27.86 50.58 27.54
C LYS A 371 -28.14 52.08 27.45
N ASP A 372 -27.07 52.89 27.45
CA ASP A 372 -27.11 54.32 27.18
C ASP A 372 -26.40 54.61 25.84
N ARG A 373 -27.19 54.92 24.81
CA ARG A 373 -26.68 55.20 23.46
C ARG A 373 -26.02 56.56 23.33
N THR A 374 -26.11 57.43 24.34
CA THR A 374 -25.48 58.75 24.34
C THR A 374 -23.99 58.69 24.72
N GLN A 375 -23.49 57.52 25.14
CA GLN A 375 -22.11 57.29 25.54
C GLN A 375 -21.16 57.12 24.34
N ASP A 376 -20.93 58.20 23.61
CA ASP A 376 -20.10 58.28 22.40
C ASP A 376 -18.58 58.02 22.61
N TRP A 377 -18.16 57.86 23.86
CA TRP A 377 -16.80 57.53 24.27
C TRP A 377 -16.51 56.02 24.28
N LEU A 378 -17.53 55.18 24.07
CA LEU A 378 -17.46 53.73 24.08
C LEU A 378 -17.77 53.18 22.67
N THR A 379 -17.03 52.17 22.23
CA THR A 379 -17.31 51.41 21.00
C THR A 379 -17.36 49.93 21.35
N VAL A 380 -18.40 49.25 20.87
CA VAL A 380 -18.66 47.84 21.15
C VAL A 380 -18.86 47.11 19.84
N THR A 381 -18.05 46.07 19.62
CA THR A 381 -18.02 45.32 18.37
C THR A 381 -18.23 43.83 18.66
N PRO A 382 -19.37 43.24 18.28
CA PRO A 382 -19.57 41.80 18.40
C PRO A 382 -18.82 41.02 17.32
N ASP A 383 -18.26 39.88 17.69
CA ASP A 383 -17.72 38.86 16.80
C ASP A 383 -18.42 37.53 17.05
N ALA A 384 -19.38 37.21 16.18
CA ALA A 384 -20.19 35.99 16.30
C ALA A 384 -19.37 34.72 16.06
N ALA A 385 -18.33 34.77 15.22
CA ALA A 385 -17.49 33.62 14.90
C ALA A 385 -16.53 33.31 16.07
N ALA A 386 -15.89 34.33 16.63
CA ALA A 386 -15.04 34.20 17.81
C ALA A 386 -15.83 34.07 19.12
N LYS A 387 -17.15 34.33 19.08
CA LYS A 387 -18.05 34.36 20.25
C LYS A 387 -17.59 35.35 21.32
N THR A 388 -17.22 36.56 20.90
CA THR A 388 -16.71 37.62 21.79
C THR A 388 -17.33 38.98 21.49
N VAL A 389 -17.34 39.85 22.49
CA VAL A 389 -17.67 41.28 22.36
C VAL A 389 -16.42 42.08 22.70
N THR A 390 -15.90 42.80 21.71
CA THR A 390 -14.75 43.69 21.89
C THR A 390 -15.21 45.07 22.30
N VAL A 391 -14.57 45.64 23.32
CA VAL A 391 -14.86 46.97 23.85
C VAL A 391 -13.63 47.86 23.75
N THR A 392 -13.82 49.05 23.19
CA THR A 392 -12.81 50.11 23.09
C THR A 392 -13.36 51.40 23.69
N VAL A 393 -12.51 52.14 24.42
CA VAL A 393 -12.89 53.41 25.05
C VAL A 393 -11.97 54.54 24.61
N LYS A 394 -12.53 55.72 24.36
CA LYS A 394 -11.76 56.96 24.18
C LYS A 394 -11.09 57.37 25.50
N PRO A 395 -10.07 58.25 25.50
CA PRO A 395 -9.53 58.83 26.72
C PRO A 395 -10.62 59.53 27.56
N ASN A 396 -10.51 59.46 28.88
CA ASN A 396 -11.34 60.21 29.82
C ASN A 396 -10.60 61.48 30.25
N THR A 397 -10.94 62.62 29.65
CA THR A 397 -10.34 63.92 29.94
C THR A 397 -10.95 64.64 31.14
N GLY A 398 -12.00 64.08 31.74
CA GLY A 398 -12.66 64.60 32.93
C GLY A 398 -12.01 64.13 34.24
N THR A 399 -12.35 64.79 35.34
CA THR A 399 -11.84 64.48 36.69
C THR A 399 -12.67 63.42 37.43
N LYS A 400 -13.78 62.97 36.84
CA LYS A 400 -14.68 61.94 37.42
C LYS A 400 -14.55 60.63 36.67
N LYS A 401 -14.71 59.52 37.39
CA LYS A 401 -14.90 58.19 36.79
C LYS A 401 -16.19 58.17 35.97
N ARG A 402 -16.17 57.44 34.85
CA ARG A 402 -17.35 57.17 34.02
C ARG A 402 -17.53 55.66 33.87
N SER A 403 -18.78 55.22 33.75
CA SER A 403 -19.17 53.82 33.62
C SER A 403 -20.22 53.67 32.54
N ALA A 404 -20.26 52.49 31.93
CA ALA A 404 -21.21 52.10 30.90
C ALA A 404 -21.68 50.67 31.16
N GLU A 405 -22.83 50.31 30.62
CA GLU A 405 -23.37 48.96 30.69
C GLU A 405 -23.67 48.47 29.27
N VAL A 406 -23.13 47.31 28.94
CA VAL A 406 -23.32 46.67 27.63
C VAL A 406 -24.25 45.47 27.80
N GLU A 407 -25.38 45.46 27.10
CA GLU A 407 -26.34 44.35 27.13
C GLU A 407 -26.11 43.42 25.94
N VAL A 408 -25.92 42.13 26.22
CA VAL A 408 -25.93 41.04 25.26
C VAL A 408 -27.29 40.34 25.35
N VAL A 409 -27.97 40.22 24.21
CA VAL A 409 -29.30 39.61 24.11
C VAL A 409 -29.23 38.42 23.17
N SER A 410 -29.58 37.23 23.63
CA SER A 410 -29.69 36.05 22.74
C SER A 410 -31.00 36.08 21.95
N ASP A 411 -31.06 35.34 20.85
CA ASP A 411 -32.29 35.23 20.04
C ASP A 411 -33.45 34.55 20.79
N ALA A 412 -33.14 33.83 21.87
CA ALA A 412 -34.13 33.29 22.81
C ALA A 412 -34.61 34.32 23.85
N GLY A 413 -34.20 35.59 23.74
CA GLY A 413 -34.61 36.69 24.62
C GLY A 413 -33.89 36.75 25.97
N LEU A 414 -32.79 36.00 26.16
CA LEU A 414 -32.01 36.11 27.40
C LEU A 414 -31.12 37.34 27.34
N THR A 415 -31.17 38.17 28.38
CA THR A 415 -30.30 39.35 28.52
C THR A 415 -29.27 39.14 29.61
N ARG A 416 -28.02 39.50 29.32
CA ARG A 416 -26.93 39.63 30.31
C ARG A 416 -26.18 40.93 30.06
N SER A 417 -25.70 41.55 31.14
CA SER A 417 -24.91 42.77 31.07
C SER A 417 -23.50 42.54 31.62
N PHE A 418 -22.55 43.37 31.20
CA PHE A 418 -21.20 43.44 31.74
C PHE A 418 -20.65 44.86 31.74
#